data_AF-A0A6P7TXV0-F1
#
_entry.id   AF-A0A6P7TXV0-F1
#
_cell.length_a   1.000
_cell.length_b   1.000
_cell.length_c   1.000
_cell.angle_alpha   90.00
_cell.angle_beta   90.00
_cell.angle_gamma   90.00
#
_symmetry.space_group_name_H-M   'P 1'
#
loop_
_entity.id
_entity.type
_entity.pdbx_description
1 polymer ?
#
loop_
_entity_poly.entity_id
_entity_poly.type
_entity_poly.pdbx_seq_one_letter_code
_entity_poly.pdbx_strand_id
1 'polypeptide(L)'
;MQIKWNNKPQKQTRELTYIKESSQLWMKKLLKRINSLCIDFNFTLCKKRPEQERRKISLYWKEMSSIRQQKKDLRPIYNSNDLLNLITEMRNPNLKADCGSDHSLPALLQLRLKWLSFVDVKNRFATFLDAIINKEQAENVFEVLDSQEVKGALEICKTGCPPGNRGSLWKLAVGLDEQRNNQNYYQYMKDLYLEYEMMIDSIIEEDIAGTVTNDDQYFVFEEFIYQILLPFTRDPHTIFEFIQILR
;
A
#
# COMPACT_ATOMS: atom_id res chain seq x y z
N MET A 1 29.61 -30.31 2.09
CA MET A 1 29.22 -30.23 0.67
C MET A 1 28.68 -28.82 0.42
N GLN A 2 29.54 -27.91 -0.05
CA GLN A 2 29.20 -26.49 -0.24
C GLN A 2 28.56 -26.31 -1.62
N ILE A 3 27.32 -25.81 -1.65
CA ILE A 3 26.66 -25.42 -2.90
C ILE A 3 27.25 -24.07 -3.30
N LYS A 4 28.18 -24.10 -4.27
CA LYS A 4 28.67 -22.90 -4.95
C LYS A 4 27.60 -22.42 -5.92
N TRP A 5 27.00 -21.26 -5.66
CA TRP A 5 26.21 -20.51 -6.63
C TRP A 5 27.14 -19.99 -7.72
N ASN A 6 27.36 -20.81 -8.75
CA ASN A 6 28.20 -20.45 -9.88
C ASN A 6 27.43 -19.55 -10.85
N ASN A 7 28.02 -18.38 -11.13
CA ASN A 7 27.75 -17.47 -12.25
C ASN A 7 26.37 -16.77 -12.31
N LYS A 8 26.32 -15.56 -11.74
CA LYS A 8 25.42 -14.50 -12.22
C LYS A 8 25.71 -14.23 -13.71
N PRO A 9 24.71 -14.28 -14.62
CA PRO A 9 24.91 -13.71 -15.94
C PRO A 9 24.96 -12.19 -15.80
N GLN A 10 26.10 -11.57 -16.11
CA GLN A 10 26.29 -10.12 -16.28
C GLN A 10 25.52 -9.54 -17.49
N LYS A 11 24.28 -9.98 -17.75
CA LYS A 11 23.45 -9.51 -18.89
C LYS A 11 22.25 -8.62 -18.50
N GLN A 12 21.89 -8.49 -17.22
CA GLN A 12 20.61 -7.89 -16.82
C GLN A 12 20.61 -6.37 -16.54
N THR A 13 21.71 -5.64 -16.74
CA THR A 13 21.73 -4.20 -16.40
C THR A 13 21.13 -3.32 -17.51
N ARG A 14 21.29 -3.69 -18.79
CA ARG A 14 20.71 -2.94 -19.93
C ARG A 14 19.22 -3.24 -20.14
N GLU A 15 18.75 -4.40 -19.70
CA GLU A 15 17.38 -4.88 -19.94
C GLU A 15 16.30 -4.17 -19.12
N LEU A 16 16.67 -3.30 -18.18
CA LEU A 16 15.72 -2.57 -17.31
C LEU A 16 15.94 -1.05 -17.32
N THR A 17 16.89 -0.52 -18.12
CA THR A 17 17.19 0.92 -18.12
C THR A 17 16.00 1.76 -18.58
N TYR A 18 15.24 1.29 -19.59
CA TYR A 18 14.04 1.98 -20.08
C TYR A 18 12.94 2.09 -19.00
N ILE A 19 12.80 1.08 -18.14
CA ILE A 19 11.86 1.13 -17.00
C ILE A 19 12.34 2.14 -15.97
N LYS A 20 13.65 2.16 -15.68
CA LYS A 20 14.23 3.14 -14.76
C LYS A 20 14.07 4.57 -15.27
N GLU A 21 14.35 4.82 -16.55
CA GLU A 21 14.18 6.13 -17.18
C GLU A 21 12.71 6.59 -17.15
N SER A 22 11.78 5.67 -17.45
CA SER A 22 10.35 5.95 -17.42
C SER A 22 9.84 6.21 -15.99
N SER A 23 10.35 5.46 -15.01
CA SER A 23 10.10 5.72 -13.58
C SER A 23 10.60 7.10 -13.16
N GLN A 24 11.80 7.50 -13.58
CA GLN A 24 12.33 8.84 -13.31
C GLN A 24 11.51 9.95 -13.97
N LEU A 25 11.04 9.75 -15.20
CA LEU A 25 10.15 10.69 -15.88
C LEU A 25 8.82 10.81 -15.14
N TRP A 26 8.25 9.69 -14.71
CA TRP A 26 7.04 9.65 -13.90
C TRP A 26 7.20 10.44 -12.60
N MET A 27 8.28 10.20 -11.85
CA MET A 27 8.58 10.96 -10.64
C MET A 27 8.74 12.45 -10.91
N LYS A 28 9.47 12.84 -11.96
CA LYS A 28 9.61 14.27 -12.34
C LYS A 28 8.25 14.91 -12.60
N LYS A 29 7.33 14.19 -13.23
CA LYS A 29 5.95 14.66 -13.47
C LYS A 29 5.17 14.80 -12.16
N LEU A 30 5.24 13.81 -11.28
CA LEU A 30 4.61 13.86 -9.95
C LEU A 30 5.14 15.03 -9.12
N LEU A 31 6.46 15.22 -9.07
CA LEU A 31 7.10 16.32 -8.35
C LEU A 31 6.65 17.69 -8.87
N LYS A 32 6.55 17.86 -10.20
CA LYS A 32 6.02 19.10 -10.78
C LYS A 32 4.58 19.38 -10.32
N ARG A 33 3.74 18.35 -10.21
CA ARG A 33 2.35 18.49 -9.76
C ARG A 33 2.21 18.72 -8.27
N ILE A 34 3.05 18.07 -7.47
CA ILE A 34 3.14 18.34 -6.03
C ILE A 34 3.55 19.79 -5.81
N ASN A 35 4.56 20.27 -6.55
CA ASN A 35 5.00 21.67 -6.48
C ASN A 35 3.90 22.64 -6.92
N SER A 36 3.14 22.34 -7.98
CA SER A 36 2.00 23.20 -8.36
C SER A 36 0.91 23.22 -7.29
N LEU A 37 0.59 22.07 -6.69
CA LEU A 37 -0.35 22.01 -5.56
C LEU A 37 0.15 22.81 -4.35
N CYS A 38 1.46 22.82 -4.08
CA CYS A 38 2.04 23.64 -3.03
C CYS A 38 1.83 25.14 -3.31
N ILE A 39 1.98 25.57 -4.56
CA ILE A 39 1.76 26.95 -4.97
C ILE A 39 0.26 27.30 -4.87
N ASP A 40 -0.62 26.45 -5.40
CA ASP A 40 -2.06 26.70 -5.47
C ASP A 40 -2.71 26.87 -4.07
N PHE A 41 -2.31 26.02 -3.12
CA PHE A 41 -2.87 26.02 -1.76
C PHE A 41 -1.97 26.74 -0.74
N ASN A 42 -0.89 27.38 -1.20
CA ASN A 42 0.15 28.00 -0.35
C ASN A 42 0.65 27.03 0.74
N PHE A 43 0.78 25.74 0.41
CA PHE A 43 1.29 24.75 1.34
C PHE A 43 2.81 24.88 1.50
N THR A 44 3.24 24.84 2.75
CA THR A 44 4.63 24.54 3.09
C THR A 44 4.79 23.02 3.15
N LEU A 45 5.84 22.48 2.52
CA LEU A 45 6.09 21.02 2.51
C LEU A 45 6.12 20.42 3.91
N CYS A 46 6.71 21.16 4.85
CA CYS A 46 6.69 20.87 6.27
C CYS A 46 6.69 22.19 7.05
N LYS A 47 5.83 22.31 8.06
CA LYS A 47 5.85 23.44 9.01
C LYS A 47 5.55 22.93 10.41
N LYS A 48 6.11 23.60 11.42
CA LYS A 48 5.78 23.32 12.82
C LYS A 48 4.35 23.79 13.11
N ARG A 49 3.51 22.92 13.68
CA ARG A 49 2.13 23.23 14.04
C ARG A 49 2.09 24.22 15.20
N PRO A 50 1.17 25.22 15.17
CA PRO A 50 0.90 26.06 16.32
C PRO A 50 0.42 25.24 17.51
N GLU A 51 0.75 25.69 18.72
CA GLU A 51 0.41 24.94 19.94
C GLU A 51 -1.11 24.75 20.12
N GLN A 52 -1.93 25.71 19.69
CA GLN A 52 -3.39 25.62 19.74
C GLN A 52 -3.92 24.47 18.89
N GLU A 53 -3.40 24.32 17.67
CA GLU A 53 -3.79 23.26 16.74
C GLU A 53 -3.34 21.89 17.27
N ARG A 54 -2.11 21.80 17.77
CA ARG A 54 -1.57 20.59 18.40
C ARG A 54 -2.45 20.10 19.55
N ARG A 55 -2.86 21.01 20.45
CA ARG A 55 -3.75 20.68 21.57
C ARG A 55 -5.11 20.20 21.07
N LYS A 56 -5.67 20.85 20.04
CA LYS A 56 -6.94 20.42 19.43
C LYS A 56 -6.85 19.01 18.86
N ILE A 57 -5.84 18.71 18.05
CA ILE A 57 -5.64 17.37 17.45
C ILE A 57 -5.40 16.32 18.53
N SER A 58 -4.65 16.66 19.58
CA SER A 58 -4.40 15.75 20.69
C SER A 58 -5.67 15.39 21.47
N LEU A 59 -6.55 16.37 21.73
CA LEU A 59 -7.82 16.18 22.44
C LEU A 59 -8.79 15.28 21.65
N TYR A 60 -8.94 15.55 20.35
CA TYR A 60 -9.83 14.80 19.47
C TYR A 60 -9.08 13.73 18.67
N TRP A 61 -7.98 13.17 19.20
CA TRP A 61 -7.20 12.15 18.49
C TRP A 61 -8.03 10.91 18.14
N LYS A 62 -9.04 10.60 18.97
CA LYS A 62 -9.96 9.48 18.76
C LYS A 62 -11.10 9.79 17.80
N GLU A 63 -11.32 11.07 17.49
CA GLU A 63 -12.42 11.62 16.70
C GLU A 63 -11.85 12.61 15.67
N MET A 64 -10.83 12.19 14.92
CA MET A 64 -10.14 13.02 13.94
C MET A 64 -11.06 13.47 12.81
N SER A 65 -12.05 12.65 12.42
CA SER A 65 -13.05 13.01 11.41
C SER A 65 -13.77 14.31 11.77
N SER A 66 -14.05 14.54 13.07
CA SER A 66 -14.77 15.72 13.56
C SER A 66 -14.01 17.02 13.38
N ILE A 67 -12.67 16.99 13.39
CA ILE A 67 -11.85 18.19 13.15
C ILE A 67 -11.63 18.43 11.65
N ARG A 68 -11.72 17.39 10.82
CA ARG A 68 -11.21 17.38 9.44
C ARG A 68 -12.27 17.48 8.34
N GLN A 69 -13.51 17.78 8.71
CA GLN A 69 -14.64 17.87 7.76
C GLN A 69 -14.50 18.93 6.66
N GLN A 70 -13.50 19.82 6.73
CA GLN A 70 -13.23 20.76 5.64
C GLN A 70 -12.44 20.10 4.53
N LYS A 71 -13.18 19.60 3.54
CA LYS A 71 -12.62 19.10 2.28
C LYS A 71 -11.80 20.20 1.61
N LYS A 72 -10.51 19.97 1.44
CA LYS A 72 -9.67 20.79 0.57
C LYS A 72 -9.81 20.10 -0.78
N ASP A 73 -10.56 20.68 -1.73
CA ASP A 73 -10.76 20.08 -3.06
C ASP A 73 -9.43 19.99 -3.84
N LEU A 74 -8.55 19.07 -3.43
CA LEU A 74 -7.24 18.83 -3.97
C LEU A 74 -7.41 18.14 -5.31
N ARG A 75 -6.77 18.70 -6.33
CA ARG A 75 -6.72 18.03 -7.63
C ARG A 75 -5.87 16.77 -7.51
N PRO A 76 -6.28 15.63 -8.12
CA PRO A 76 -5.49 14.41 -8.08
C PRO A 76 -4.06 14.62 -8.61
N ILE A 77 -3.08 14.05 -7.93
CA ILE A 77 -1.67 14.15 -8.34
C ILE A 77 -1.44 13.44 -9.67
N TYR A 78 -2.19 12.36 -9.93
CA TYR A 78 -2.22 11.67 -11.21
C TYR A 78 -3.62 11.18 -11.56
N ASN A 79 -3.88 11.01 -12.85
CA ASN A 79 -5.10 10.37 -13.35
C ASN A 79 -4.76 9.08 -14.12
N SER A 80 -5.79 8.29 -14.45
CA SER A 80 -5.64 7.05 -15.20
C SER A 80 -5.02 7.25 -16.58
N ASN A 81 -5.32 8.35 -17.25
CA ASN A 81 -4.74 8.69 -18.56
C ASN A 81 -3.24 8.98 -18.47
N ASP A 82 -2.78 9.59 -17.37
CA ASP A 82 -1.36 9.87 -17.16
C ASP A 82 -0.55 8.58 -17.05
N LEU A 83 -1.09 7.59 -16.35
CA LEU A 83 -0.47 6.27 -16.19
C LEU A 83 -0.53 5.48 -17.50
N LEU A 84 -1.67 5.52 -18.20
CA LEU A 84 -1.80 4.88 -19.51
C LEU A 84 -0.79 5.46 -20.51
N ASN A 85 -0.67 6.78 -20.59
CA ASN A 85 0.28 7.46 -21.47
C ASN A 85 1.72 7.04 -21.15
N LEU A 86 2.10 7.02 -19.86
CA LEU A 86 3.41 6.53 -19.43
C LEU A 86 3.66 5.09 -19.93
N ILE A 87 2.69 4.20 -19.73
CA ILE A 87 2.81 2.80 -20.14
C ILE A 87 2.89 2.65 -21.65
N THR A 88 2.15 3.44 -22.42
CA THR A 88 2.21 3.42 -23.88
C THR A 88 3.49 4.03 -24.45
N GLU A 89 4.08 5.00 -23.75
CA GLU A 89 5.34 5.64 -24.13
C GLU A 89 6.56 4.77 -23.79
N MET A 90 6.45 3.89 -22.79
CA MET A 90 7.50 2.91 -22.49
C MET A 90 7.77 2.06 -23.73
N ARG A 91 9.03 2.01 -24.16
CA ARG A 91 9.47 1.14 -25.26
C ARG A 91 10.42 0.10 -24.71
N ASN A 92 10.03 -1.17 -24.82
CA ASN A 92 10.94 -2.26 -24.48
C ASN A 92 11.90 -2.50 -25.65
N PRO A 93 13.21 -2.24 -25.50
CA PRO A 93 14.20 -2.46 -26.56
C PRO A 93 14.34 -3.95 -26.96
N ASN A 94 13.80 -4.87 -26.16
CA ASN A 94 13.80 -6.31 -26.44
C ASN A 94 12.63 -6.76 -27.33
N LEU A 95 11.62 -5.91 -27.54
CA LEU A 95 10.56 -6.18 -28.52
C LEU A 95 11.06 -5.73 -29.89
N LYS A 96 11.42 -6.70 -30.74
CA LYS A 96 11.70 -6.43 -32.16
C LYS A 96 10.46 -5.78 -32.76
N ALA A 97 10.64 -4.64 -33.45
CA ALA A 97 9.59 -3.84 -34.07
C ALA A 97 8.79 -4.53 -35.20
N ASP A 98 8.87 -5.87 -35.29
CA ASP A 98 8.44 -6.68 -36.44
C ASP A 98 7.20 -7.53 -36.13
N CYS A 99 6.33 -7.05 -35.23
CA CYS A 99 4.99 -7.60 -35.09
C CYS A 99 4.05 -6.74 -35.94
N GLY A 100 3.89 -7.10 -37.21
CA GLY A 100 3.01 -6.46 -38.20
C GLY A 100 1.52 -6.60 -37.90
N SER A 101 1.08 -6.25 -36.70
CA SER A 101 -0.32 -6.12 -36.33
C SER A 101 -0.52 -4.79 -35.61
N ASP A 102 -1.47 -3.99 -36.10
CA ASP A 102 -1.91 -2.66 -35.63
C ASP A 102 -2.28 -2.52 -34.14
N HIS A 103 -2.04 -3.55 -33.32
CA HIS A 103 -2.47 -3.65 -31.93
C HIS A 103 -1.37 -4.05 -30.94
N SER A 104 -0.10 -4.14 -31.36
CA SER A 104 0.98 -4.40 -30.39
C SER A 104 1.35 -3.11 -29.66
N LEU A 105 0.80 -2.91 -28.46
CA LEU A 105 1.26 -1.87 -27.54
C LEU A 105 2.72 -2.22 -27.14
N PRO A 106 3.73 -1.38 -27.48
CA PRO A 106 5.16 -1.73 -27.41
C PRO A 106 5.74 -2.07 -26.03
N ALA A 107 4.94 -2.02 -24.97
CA ALA A 107 5.34 -2.34 -23.60
C ALA A 107 4.33 -3.22 -22.83
N LEU A 108 3.16 -3.51 -23.40
CA LEU A 108 2.16 -4.34 -22.72
C LEU A 108 2.25 -5.77 -23.25
N LEU A 109 2.71 -6.68 -22.39
CA LEU A 109 2.49 -8.11 -22.58
C LEU A 109 0.98 -8.32 -22.62
N GLN A 110 0.43 -8.52 -23.82
CA GLN A 110 -0.96 -8.95 -23.99
C GLN A 110 -1.06 -10.41 -23.52
N LEU A 111 -1.15 -10.60 -22.20
CA LEU A 111 -1.44 -11.89 -21.61
C LEU A 111 -2.89 -12.23 -21.95
N ARG A 112 -3.09 -13.12 -22.92
CA ARG A 112 -4.37 -13.77 -23.15
C ARG A 112 -4.63 -14.75 -22.01
N LEU A 113 -5.03 -14.20 -20.86
CA LEU A 113 -5.48 -15.01 -19.74
C LEU A 113 -6.78 -15.69 -20.17
N LYS A 114 -6.77 -17.03 -20.21
CA LYS A 114 -8.00 -17.80 -20.30
C LYS A 114 -8.67 -17.70 -18.94
N TRP A 115 -9.59 -16.75 -18.80
CA TRP A 115 -10.39 -16.59 -17.59
C TRP A 115 -11.22 -17.86 -17.38
N LEU A 116 -11.21 -18.38 -16.16
CA LEU A 116 -12.13 -19.45 -15.78
C LEU A 116 -13.55 -18.86 -15.72
N SER A 117 -14.56 -19.62 -16.16
CA SER A 117 -15.94 -19.17 -16.00
C SER A 117 -16.29 -19.08 -14.51
N PHE A 118 -17.32 -18.31 -14.16
CA PHE A 118 -17.79 -18.23 -12.77
C PHE A 118 -18.10 -19.62 -12.17
N VAL A 119 -18.61 -20.54 -13.00
CA VAL A 119 -18.89 -21.93 -12.59
C VAL A 119 -17.59 -22.68 -12.30
N ASP A 120 -16.57 -22.52 -13.15
CA ASP A 120 -15.27 -23.17 -12.95
C ASP A 120 -14.55 -22.62 -11.71
N VAL A 121 -14.65 -21.31 -11.47
CA VAL A 121 -14.14 -20.67 -10.24
C VAL A 121 -14.88 -21.23 -9.02
N LYS A 122 -16.21 -21.25 -9.05
CA LYS A 122 -17.03 -21.76 -7.94
C LYS A 122 -16.72 -23.22 -7.64
N ASN A 123 -16.58 -24.07 -8.66
CA ASN A 123 -16.22 -25.48 -8.48
C ASN A 123 -14.81 -25.64 -7.94
N ARG A 124 -13.86 -24.82 -8.40
CA ARG A 124 -12.47 -24.85 -7.93
C ARG A 124 -12.33 -24.43 -6.47
N PHE A 125 -13.19 -23.54 -5.99
CA PHE A 125 -13.22 -23.07 -4.61
C PHE A 125 -14.39 -23.65 -3.79
N ALA A 126 -15.08 -24.69 -4.26
CA ALA A 126 -16.21 -25.28 -3.55
C ALA A 126 -15.78 -25.86 -2.19
N THR A 127 -14.65 -26.57 -2.16
CA THR A 127 -14.05 -27.11 -0.93
C THR A 127 -13.58 -26.01 0.04
N PHE A 128 -13.18 -24.86 -0.49
CA PHE A 128 -12.80 -23.69 0.30
C PHE A 128 -14.04 -23.03 0.95
N LEU A 129 -15.14 -22.93 0.22
CA LEU A 129 -16.41 -22.45 0.77
C LEU A 129 -16.94 -23.41 1.85
N ASP A 130 -16.86 -24.72 1.63
CA ASP A 130 -17.24 -25.72 2.62
C ASP A 130 -16.35 -25.68 3.87
N ALA A 131 -15.03 -25.43 3.73
CA ALA A 131 -14.11 -25.27 4.85
C ALA A 131 -14.35 -23.98 5.66
N ILE A 132 -14.79 -22.89 5.01
CA ILE A 132 -15.22 -21.66 5.71
C ILE A 132 -16.50 -21.91 6.51
N ILE A 133 -17.39 -22.76 6.00
CA ILE A 133 -18.69 -23.08 6.61
C ILE A 133 -18.53 -24.13 7.74
N ASN A 134 -17.62 -25.08 7.58
CA ASN A 134 -17.42 -26.19 8.51
C ASN A 134 -16.36 -25.84 9.57
N LYS A 135 -16.77 -25.93 10.84
CA LYS A 135 -16.03 -25.55 12.05
C LYS A 135 -14.71 -26.33 12.31
N GLU A 136 -14.31 -27.28 11.46
CA GLU A 136 -13.09 -28.09 11.63
C GLU A 136 -11.79 -27.27 11.64
N GLN A 137 -11.81 -26.05 11.08
CA GLN A 137 -10.66 -25.14 11.21
C GLN A 137 -10.43 -24.66 12.65
N ALA A 138 -11.40 -24.76 13.56
CA ALA A 138 -11.26 -24.20 14.91
C ALA A 138 -10.20 -24.93 15.74
N GLU A 139 -10.12 -26.27 15.69
CA GLU A 139 -9.19 -27.05 16.53
C GLU A 139 -7.73 -26.85 16.09
N ASN A 140 -7.45 -26.95 14.79
CA ASN A 140 -6.10 -26.70 14.25
C ASN A 140 -5.64 -25.25 14.44
N VAL A 141 -6.56 -24.28 14.52
CA VAL A 141 -6.21 -22.87 14.76
C VAL A 141 -5.64 -22.66 16.16
N PHE A 142 -6.19 -23.32 17.19
CA PHE A 142 -5.66 -23.19 18.55
C PHE A 142 -4.26 -23.80 18.66
N GLU A 143 -4.05 -24.98 18.08
CA GLU A 143 -2.72 -25.62 18.07
C GLU A 143 -1.65 -24.75 17.39
N VAL A 144 -1.97 -24.15 16.24
CA VAL A 144 -1.05 -23.26 15.51
C VAL A 144 -0.75 -21.98 16.28
N LEU A 145 -1.75 -21.40 16.95
CA LEU A 145 -1.57 -20.21 17.76
C LEU A 145 -0.76 -20.50 19.04
N ASP A 146 -0.99 -21.64 19.68
CA ASP A 146 -0.26 -22.05 20.88
C ASP A 146 1.20 -22.43 20.57
N SER A 147 1.43 -23.09 19.44
CA SER A 147 2.77 -23.43 18.95
C SER A 147 3.52 -22.26 18.31
N GLN A 148 2.87 -21.12 18.09
CA GLN A 148 3.41 -19.93 17.41
C GLN A 148 4.04 -20.27 16.03
N GLU A 149 3.42 -21.20 15.29
CA GLU A 149 3.95 -21.65 14.02
C GLU A 149 3.50 -20.74 12.86
N VAL A 150 4.41 -19.91 12.35
CA VAL A 150 4.16 -18.97 11.23
C VAL A 150 3.67 -19.69 9.97
N LYS A 151 4.24 -20.86 9.65
CA LYS A 151 3.86 -21.64 8.46
C LYS A 151 2.43 -22.17 8.56
N GLY A 152 2.05 -22.69 9.72
CA GLY A 152 0.68 -23.12 9.99
C GLY A 152 -0.31 -21.97 9.82
N ALA A 153 0.03 -20.79 10.35
CA ALA A 153 -0.81 -19.60 10.23
C ALA A 153 -1.00 -19.18 8.76
N LEU A 154 0.05 -19.26 7.93
CA LEU A 154 -0.03 -18.96 6.50
C LEU A 154 -0.92 -19.94 5.74
N GLU A 155 -0.81 -21.25 6.00
CA GLU A 155 -1.66 -22.26 5.35
C GLU A 155 -3.14 -22.08 5.71
N ILE A 156 -3.42 -21.72 6.96
CA ILE A 156 -4.78 -21.38 7.40
C ILE A 156 -5.27 -20.11 6.67
N CYS A 157 -4.47 -19.05 6.62
CA CYS A 157 -4.85 -17.82 5.93
C CYS A 157 -5.12 -18.01 4.42
N LYS A 158 -4.44 -18.96 3.75
CA LYS A 158 -4.70 -19.32 2.34
C LYS A 158 -6.07 -19.98 2.13
N THR A 159 -6.57 -20.70 3.13
CA THR A 159 -7.81 -21.49 3.05
C THR A 159 -9.02 -20.80 3.69
N GLY A 160 -8.84 -19.56 4.14
CA GLY A 160 -9.88 -18.75 4.77
C GLY A 160 -9.65 -18.70 6.27
N CYS A 161 -9.83 -17.51 6.85
CA CYS A 161 -9.54 -17.26 8.25
C CYS A 161 -10.82 -17.07 9.07
N PRO A 162 -11.05 -17.86 10.13
CA PRO A 162 -12.20 -17.68 11.02
C PRO A 162 -12.24 -16.25 11.57
N PRO A 163 -13.43 -15.58 11.59
CA PRO A 163 -13.53 -14.18 12.01
C PRO A 163 -12.98 -13.92 13.41
N GLY A 164 -13.25 -14.83 14.37
CA GLY A 164 -12.85 -14.68 15.77
C GLY A 164 -11.34 -14.76 16.03
N ASN A 165 -10.59 -15.46 15.16
CA ASN A 165 -9.15 -15.69 15.32
C ASN A 165 -8.32 -14.91 14.28
N ARG A 166 -8.98 -14.14 13.41
CA ARG A 166 -8.33 -13.46 12.28
C ARG A 166 -7.21 -12.52 12.70
N GLY A 167 -7.44 -11.72 13.74
CA GLY A 167 -6.41 -10.83 14.27
C GLY A 167 -5.14 -11.59 14.69
N SER A 168 -5.29 -12.63 15.50
CA SER A 168 -4.17 -13.43 16.01
C SER A 168 -3.43 -14.19 14.91
N LEU A 169 -4.17 -14.79 13.97
CA LEU A 169 -3.59 -15.53 12.84
C LEU A 169 -2.83 -14.60 11.89
N TRP A 170 -3.37 -13.42 11.57
CA TRP A 170 -2.67 -12.45 10.73
C TRP A 170 -1.44 -11.88 11.42
N LYS A 171 -1.54 -11.59 12.72
CA LYS A 171 -0.38 -11.17 13.54
C LYS A 171 0.74 -12.21 13.44
N LEU A 172 0.43 -13.49 13.64
CA LEU A 172 1.41 -14.57 13.56
C LEU A 172 1.93 -14.78 12.14
N ALA A 173 1.05 -14.76 11.13
CA ALA A 173 1.42 -14.98 9.72
C ALA A 173 2.34 -13.88 9.16
N VAL A 174 2.13 -12.62 9.59
CA VAL A 174 3.00 -11.48 9.24
C VAL A 174 4.29 -11.48 10.08
N GLY A 175 4.35 -12.29 11.15
CA GLY A 175 5.49 -12.36 12.06
C GLY A 175 5.59 -11.12 12.96
N LEU A 176 4.45 -10.51 13.30
CA LEU A 176 4.40 -9.35 14.19
C LEU A 176 4.56 -9.79 15.65
N ASP A 177 5.69 -9.43 16.26
CA ASP A 177 5.91 -9.57 17.70
C ASP A 177 5.46 -8.29 18.43
N GLU A 178 4.70 -8.45 19.52
CA GLU A 178 4.19 -7.32 20.33
C GLU A 178 5.29 -6.83 21.28
N GLN A 179 6.28 -6.16 20.72
CA GLN A 179 7.37 -5.60 21.52
C GLN A 179 6.96 -4.23 22.08
N ARG A 180 7.29 -3.96 23.35
CA ARG A 180 7.12 -2.63 23.97
C ARG A 180 7.76 -1.51 23.14
N ASN A 181 8.82 -1.83 22.39
CA ASN A 181 9.46 -0.91 21.45
C ASN A 181 8.49 -0.41 20.37
N ASN A 182 7.56 -1.24 19.88
CA ASN A 182 6.62 -0.86 18.82
C ASN A 182 5.61 0.19 19.31
N GLN A 183 5.16 0.10 20.56
CA GLN A 183 4.25 1.08 21.16
C GLN A 183 4.94 2.44 21.35
N ASN A 184 6.17 2.43 21.88
CA ASN A 184 6.97 3.64 22.03
C ASN A 184 7.29 4.27 20.66
N TYR A 185 7.55 3.44 19.66
CA TYR A 185 7.85 3.89 18.31
C TYR A 185 6.64 4.54 17.63
N TYR A 186 5.46 3.93 17.75
CA TYR A 186 4.22 4.54 17.29
C TYR A 186 3.95 5.87 18.02
N GLN A 187 4.16 5.93 19.33
CA GLN A 187 3.97 7.15 20.10
C GLN A 187 4.91 8.26 19.63
N TYR A 188 6.18 7.95 19.36
CA TYR A 188 7.13 8.90 18.76
C TYR A 188 6.63 9.43 17.41
N MET A 189 6.16 8.56 16.52
CA MET A 189 5.62 8.99 15.22
C MET A 189 4.37 9.85 15.36
N LYS A 190 3.50 9.51 16.31
CA LYS A 190 2.33 10.32 16.66
C LYS A 190 2.74 11.69 17.18
N ASP A 191 3.75 11.79 18.04
CA ASP A 191 4.23 13.07 18.56
C ASP A 191 4.84 13.93 17.45
N LEU A 192 5.59 13.33 16.52
CA LEU A 192 6.07 14.02 15.31
C LEU A 192 4.92 14.52 14.44
N TYR A 193 3.87 13.73 14.28
CA TYR A 193 2.68 14.16 13.58
C TYR A 193 2.04 15.34 14.32
N LEU A 194 1.83 15.27 15.63
CA LEU A 194 1.28 16.38 16.41
C LEU A 194 2.13 17.66 16.32
N GLU A 195 3.46 17.53 16.18
CA GLU A 195 4.37 18.67 16.10
C GLU A 195 4.49 19.29 14.69
N TYR A 196 4.46 18.49 13.64
CA TYR A 196 4.76 18.96 12.28
C TYR A 196 3.63 18.65 11.30
N GLU A 197 3.14 19.68 10.62
CA GLU A 197 2.23 19.54 9.48
C GLU A 197 3.04 19.33 8.21
N MET A 198 2.70 18.29 7.47
CA MET A 198 3.21 18.07 6.13
C MET A 198 2.09 18.14 5.10
N MET A 199 2.44 18.53 3.87
CA MET A 199 1.50 18.53 2.75
C MET A 199 0.86 17.16 2.50
N ILE A 200 1.62 16.07 2.69
CA ILE A 200 1.12 14.71 2.51
C ILE A 200 -0.04 14.37 3.44
N ASP A 201 -0.13 15.03 4.61
CA ASP A 201 -1.25 14.85 5.53
C ASP A 201 -2.56 15.22 4.84
N SER A 202 -2.60 16.36 4.14
CA SER A 202 -3.82 16.81 3.44
C SER A 202 -4.18 15.91 2.26
N ILE A 203 -3.18 15.33 1.57
CA ILE A 203 -3.43 14.39 0.47
C ILE A 203 -4.04 13.09 1.02
N ILE A 204 -3.45 12.51 2.07
CA ILE A 204 -3.97 11.31 2.72
C ILE A 204 -5.36 11.56 3.30
N GLU A 205 -5.59 12.74 3.87
CA GLU A 205 -6.89 13.08 4.45
C GLU A 205 -8.02 13.10 3.42
N GLU A 206 -7.76 13.66 2.23
CA GLU A 206 -8.71 13.64 1.11
C GLU A 206 -8.93 12.23 0.55
N ASP A 207 -7.86 11.43 0.44
CA ASP A 207 -7.96 10.04 -0.02
C ASP A 207 -8.79 9.19 0.95
N ILE A 208 -8.61 9.36 2.27
CA ILE A 208 -9.41 8.68 3.29
C ILE A 208 -10.87 9.11 3.19
N ALA A 209 -11.14 10.42 3.15
CA ALA A 209 -12.50 10.94 3.06
C ALA A 209 -13.21 10.43 1.79
N GLY A 210 -12.51 10.42 0.66
CA GLY A 210 -13.02 9.88 -0.59
C GLY A 210 -13.27 8.37 -0.54
N THR A 211 -12.41 7.59 0.14
CA THR A 211 -12.59 6.15 0.26
C THR A 211 -13.75 5.80 1.19
N VAL A 212 -13.79 6.41 2.37
CA VAL A 212 -14.83 6.19 3.38
C VAL A 212 -16.21 6.61 2.90
N THR A 213 -16.32 7.74 2.20
CA THR A 213 -17.61 8.21 1.68
C THR A 213 -18.18 7.28 0.60
N ASN A 214 -17.31 6.58 -0.13
CA ASN A 214 -17.70 5.72 -1.26
C ASN A 214 -17.85 4.24 -0.88
N ASP A 215 -17.38 3.81 0.30
CA ASP A 215 -17.42 2.42 0.74
C ASP A 215 -17.78 2.30 2.25
N ASP A 216 -19.01 1.85 2.49
CA ASP A 216 -19.60 1.66 3.82
C ASP A 216 -18.79 0.70 4.71
N GLN A 217 -17.97 -0.18 4.13
CA GLN A 217 -17.13 -1.10 4.91
C GLN A 217 -16.00 -0.37 5.65
N TYR A 218 -15.54 0.77 5.12
CA TYR A 218 -14.44 1.55 5.70
C TYR A 218 -14.92 2.62 6.68
N PHE A 219 -16.18 3.06 6.60
CA PHE A 219 -16.74 4.10 7.47
C PHE A 219 -16.56 3.79 8.96
N VAL A 220 -16.79 2.55 9.37
CA VAL A 220 -16.64 2.12 10.78
C VAL A 220 -15.19 2.22 11.28
N PHE A 221 -14.22 2.28 10.36
CA PHE A 221 -12.79 2.31 10.64
C PHE A 221 -12.12 3.64 10.32
N GLU A 222 -12.86 4.66 9.89
CA GLU A 222 -12.33 5.96 9.45
C GLU A 222 -11.28 6.52 10.43
N GLU A 223 -11.60 6.52 11.73
CA GLU A 223 -10.71 7.01 12.77
C GLU A 223 -9.42 6.21 12.90
N PHE A 224 -9.50 4.88 12.77
CA PHE A 224 -8.32 4.02 12.82
C PHE A 224 -7.43 4.24 11.60
N ILE A 225 -8.02 4.46 10.42
CA ILE A 225 -7.26 4.73 9.20
C ILE A 225 -6.47 6.04 9.35
N TYR A 226 -7.08 7.10 9.88
CA TYR A 226 -6.36 8.33 10.21
C TYR A 226 -5.22 8.10 11.21
N GLN A 227 -5.52 7.43 12.33
CA GLN A 227 -4.55 7.19 13.40
C GLN A 227 -3.38 6.28 12.97
N ILE A 228 -3.56 5.46 11.95
CA ILE A 228 -2.49 4.63 11.39
C ILE A 228 -1.75 5.41 10.32
N LEU A 229 -2.41 5.81 9.23
CA LEU A 229 -1.71 6.34 8.05
C LEU A 229 -0.95 7.64 8.35
N LEU A 230 -1.52 8.55 9.14
CA LEU A 230 -0.93 9.87 9.38
C LEU A 230 0.37 9.81 10.19
N PRO A 231 0.45 9.14 11.35
CA PRO A 231 1.73 8.92 12.03
C PRO A 231 2.75 8.15 11.17
N PHE A 232 2.32 7.15 10.40
CA PHE A 232 3.24 6.34 9.59
C PHE A 232 3.97 7.15 8.52
N THR A 233 3.42 8.26 8.04
CA THR A 233 4.17 9.19 7.16
C THR A 233 5.38 9.85 7.82
N ARG A 234 5.50 9.77 9.15
CA ARG A 234 6.63 10.29 9.93
C ARG A 234 7.74 9.27 10.12
N ASP A 235 7.54 8.03 9.67
CA ASP A 235 8.53 6.97 9.78
C ASP A 235 9.77 7.28 8.91
N PRO A 236 10.95 7.50 9.52
CA PRO A 236 12.19 7.69 8.78
C PRO A 236 12.61 6.46 7.95
N HIS A 237 12.30 5.25 8.40
CA HIS A 237 12.63 4.02 7.67
C HIS A 237 11.84 3.92 6.38
N THR A 238 10.52 4.15 6.45
CA THR A 238 9.67 4.25 5.25
C THR A 238 10.23 5.27 4.27
N ILE A 239 10.56 6.49 4.73
CA ILE A 239 11.12 7.54 3.87
C ILE A 239 12.48 7.14 3.27
N PHE A 240 13.34 6.49 4.04
CA PHE A 240 14.70 6.13 3.60
C PHE A 240 14.72 4.98 2.58
N GLU A 241 13.92 3.94 2.80
CA GLU A 241 13.73 2.84 1.83
C GLU A 241 13.24 3.39 0.48
N PHE A 242 12.27 4.32 0.49
CA PHE A 242 11.82 4.98 -0.74
C PHE A 242 12.96 5.72 -1.45
N ILE A 243 13.83 6.43 -0.72
CA ILE A 243 14.98 7.12 -1.34
C ILE A 243 16.00 6.13 -1.92
N GLN A 244 16.18 4.96 -1.31
CA GLN A 244 17.09 3.94 -1.81
C GLN A 244 16.57 3.25 -3.08
N ILE A 245 15.27 2.97 -3.17
CA ILE A 245 14.63 2.40 -4.37
C ILE A 245 14.78 3.34 -5.60
N LEU A 246 14.94 4.63 -5.34
CA LEU A 246 15.08 5.66 -6.37
C LEU A 246 16.52 5.94 -6.83
N ARG A 247 17.53 5.30 -6.21
CA ARG A 247 18.94 5.35 -6.62
C ARG A 247 19.32 4.11 -7.43
#